data_AF-A0A3D0H1H9-F1
#
_entry.id   AF-A0A3D0H1H9-F1
#
_cell.length_a   1.000
_cell.length_b   1.000
_cell.length_c   1.000
_cell.angle_alpha   90.00
_cell.angle_beta   90.00
_cell.angle_gamma   90.00
#
_symmetry.space_group_name_H-M   'P 1'
#
loop_
_entity.id
_entity.type
_entity.pdbx_description
1 polymer ?
#
loop_
_entity_poly.entity_id
_entity_poly.type
_entity_poly.pdbx_seq_one_letter_code
_entity_poly.pdbx_strand_id
1 'polypeptide(L)'
;LYRPQYFEGLALNGFVETSTLYGQSEQDKRVLGQLQALSKTGTVSDTRGTPLVGHLMVAWPAGNPAYLAVFRSLGVNGAANLHRAAQVLDAWAQRFPTDSGKVRVRLMSLVPRGSWEIMDECPSLSFEDDQGRKRRISTCGKFRILSSARGSRSERLVSGILESSPDDQTVVLETDPETYADGVLHAEAADLRGEARKALQAVIVWNATRGSIRHVDSGALCDSTHCMVFQGEIPGRNQRHATPVDQALLGWLDKLSRERELGWLPFSKGGTDEWRRTISVSELRRLVAEPAVLDIRRERTRKGDVVVHIVYPENEELIPCDHFRNRLKLYSCPESIRHEPDSDSWIFAGVGEGHGEGLATERARAMSSAGRNALSILVDAYREEKWTK
;
A
#
# COMPACT_ATOMS: atom_id res chain seq x y z
N LEU A 1 8.96 28.26 20.89
CA LEU A 1 8.98 29.05 19.64
C LEU A 1 9.66 28.23 18.55
N TYR A 2 8.90 27.35 17.91
CA TYR A 2 9.36 26.63 16.72
C TYR A 2 9.17 27.58 15.53
N ARG A 3 10.24 27.89 14.79
CA ARG A 3 10.17 28.77 13.60
C ARG A 3 10.44 27.94 12.33
N PRO A 4 9.45 27.17 11.85
CA PRO A 4 9.64 26.21 10.75
C PRO A 4 10.12 26.86 9.44
N GLN A 5 9.81 28.14 9.22
CA GLN A 5 10.28 28.95 8.09
C GLN A 5 11.81 28.99 7.95
N TYR A 6 12.57 28.84 9.05
CA TYR A 6 14.04 28.79 8.97
C TYR A 6 14.57 27.57 8.22
N PHE A 7 13.76 26.53 8.06
CA PHE A 7 14.14 25.32 7.34
C PHE A 7 13.78 25.38 5.85
N GLU A 8 12.96 26.33 5.40
CA GLU A 8 12.64 26.51 3.97
C GLU A 8 13.91 26.78 3.15
N GLY A 9 14.86 27.53 3.72
CA GLY A 9 16.15 27.79 3.09
C GLY A 9 17.03 26.53 2.89
N LEU A 10 16.72 25.41 3.56
CA LEU A 10 17.47 24.16 3.36
C LEU A 10 17.19 23.52 2.00
N ALA A 11 16.02 23.75 1.41
CA ALA A 11 15.70 23.32 0.05
C ALA A 11 16.51 24.10 -1.00
N LEU A 12 16.98 25.30 -0.63
CA LEU A 12 17.75 26.19 -1.48
C LEU A 12 19.27 26.05 -1.29
N ASN A 13 19.73 25.21 -0.36
CA ASN A 13 21.15 25.05 -0.08
C ASN A 13 21.88 24.40 -1.27
N GLY A 14 22.80 25.14 -1.87
CA GLY A 14 23.45 24.84 -3.16
C GLY A 14 23.01 25.76 -4.30
N PHE A 15 21.81 26.33 -4.22
CA PHE A 15 21.18 27.10 -5.31
C PHE A 15 21.16 28.61 -5.08
N VAL A 16 21.52 29.07 -3.88
CA VAL A 16 21.66 30.50 -3.56
C VAL A 16 23.11 30.81 -3.16
N GLU A 17 23.61 31.97 -3.59
CA GLU A 17 25.01 32.42 -3.38
C GLU A 17 25.45 32.39 -1.92
N THR A 18 24.51 32.67 -1.01
CA THR A 18 24.76 32.72 0.43
C THR A 18 24.82 31.34 1.11
N SER A 19 24.57 30.25 0.35
CA SER A 19 24.50 28.91 0.92
C SER A 19 25.84 28.17 0.95
N THR A 20 25.98 27.26 1.92
CA THR A 20 27.23 26.51 2.15
C THR A 20 27.66 25.62 1.00
N LEU A 21 26.72 25.19 0.16
CA LEU A 21 26.98 24.30 -0.98
C LEU A 21 27.12 25.06 -2.30
N TYR A 22 26.96 26.39 -2.32
CA TYR A 22 26.92 27.17 -3.57
C TYR A 22 28.15 26.94 -4.45
N GLY A 23 29.35 26.97 -3.86
CA GLY A 23 30.62 26.77 -4.55
C GLY A 23 30.96 25.32 -4.91
N GLN A 24 30.06 24.36 -4.69
CA GLN A 24 30.23 22.99 -5.17
C GLN A 24 29.91 22.88 -6.67
N SER A 25 30.37 21.80 -7.31
CA SER A 25 30.19 21.62 -8.75
C SER A 25 28.71 21.57 -9.15
N GLU A 26 28.34 22.15 -10.29
CA GLU A 26 26.97 22.06 -10.82
C GLU A 26 26.53 20.62 -11.06
N GLN A 27 27.47 19.74 -11.41
CA GLN A 27 27.19 18.31 -11.55
C GLN A 27 26.71 17.70 -10.23
N ASP A 28 27.39 17.98 -9.13
CA ASP A 28 27.04 17.41 -7.83
C ASP A 28 25.77 18.06 -7.25
N LYS A 29 25.50 19.33 -7.55
CA LYS A 29 24.28 20.02 -7.11
C LYS A 29 23.02 19.55 -7.85
N ARG A 30 23.14 19.09 -9.10
CA ARG A 30 21.99 18.61 -9.90
C ARG A 30 21.20 17.51 -9.19
N VAL A 31 21.87 16.60 -8.48
CA VAL A 31 21.20 15.50 -7.76
C VAL A 31 20.30 16.02 -6.64
N LEU A 32 20.69 17.09 -5.95
CA LEU A 32 19.87 17.72 -4.89
C LEU A 32 18.61 18.32 -5.49
N GLY A 33 18.71 18.91 -6.69
CA GLY A 33 17.56 19.46 -7.41
C GLY A 33 16.62 18.37 -7.91
N GLN A 34 17.16 17.28 -8.48
CA GLN A 34 16.38 16.12 -8.93
C GLN A 34 15.60 15.46 -7.79
N LEU A 35 16.23 15.31 -6.63
CA LEU A 35 15.61 14.79 -5.42
C LEU A 35 14.67 15.80 -4.74
N GLN A 36 14.65 17.06 -5.17
CA GLN A 36 14.01 18.16 -4.46
C GLN A 36 14.43 18.17 -2.98
N ALA A 37 15.72 18.01 -2.70
CA ALA A 37 16.20 17.69 -1.36
C ALA A 37 16.33 18.91 -0.44
N LEU A 38 16.05 18.71 0.85
CA LEU A 38 16.59 19.55 1.93
C LEU A 38 18.01 19.09 2.19
N SER A 39 18.96 20.03 2.25
CA SER A 39 20.33 19.69 2.62
C SER A 39 20.89 20.60 3.69
N LYS A 40 21.62 20.01 4.65
CA LYS A 40 22.32 20.74 5.70
C LYS A 40 23.73 20.23 5.86
N THR A 41 24.69 21.15 5.86
CA THR A 41 26.09 20.85 6.16
C THR A 41 26.42 21.23 7.59
N GLY A 42 27.41 20.53 8.16
CA GLY A 42 28.00 20.86 9.45
C GLY A 42 29.47 20.49 9.47
N THR A 43 30.32 21.33 10.06
CA THR A 43 31.75 21.03 10.22
C THR A 43 32.12 21.17 11.69
N VAL A 44 32.72 20.12 12.24
CA VAL A 44 33.40 20.17 13.53
C VAL A 44 34.87 20.50 13.23
N SER A 45 35.41 21.54 13.86
CA SER A 45 36.78 21.99 13.66
C SER A 45 37.57 22.04 14.97
N ASP A 46 38.90 21.99 14.89
CA ASP A 46 39.79 22.27 16.02
C ASP A 46 39.80 23.77 16.37
N THR A 47 40.53 24.14 17.42
CA THR A 47 40.68 25.54 17.87
C THR A 47 41.31 26.46 16.83
N ARG A 48 41.97 25.91 15.81
CA ARG A 48 42.59 26.64 14.69
C ARG A 48 41.67 26.72 13.47
N GLY A 49 40.45 26.19 13.56
CA GLY A 49 39.49 26.15 12.45
C GLY A 49 39.73 24.99 11.48
N THR A 50 40.67 24.09 11.76
CA THR A 50 40.97 22.92 10.91
C THR A 50 39.82 21.93 10.99
N PRO A 51 39.20 21.52 9.87
CA PRO A 51 38.10 20.56 9.88
C PRO A 51 38.54 19.21 10.47
N LEU A 52 37.87 18.76 11.53
CA LEU A 52 38.03 17.43 12.11
C LEU A 52 37.02 16.46 11.49
N VAL A 53 35.77 16.89 11.36
CA VAL A 53 34.68 16.06 10.82
C VAL A 53 33.67 16.91 10.06
N GLY A 54 33.42 16.55 8.81
CA GLY A 54 32.39 17.14 7.97
C GLY A 54 31.16 16.24 7.91
N HIS A 55 29.98 16.86 8.01
CA HIS A 55 28.68 16.20 7.86
C HIS A 55 27.90 16.85 6.72
N LEU A 56 27.18 16.01 5.97
CA LEU A 56 26.13 16.42 5.05
C LEU A 56 24.91 15.56 5.33
N MET A 57 23.80 16.20 5.70
CA MET A 57 22.50 15.58 5.87
C MET A 57 21.62 15.97 4.69
N VAL A 58 21.00 14.98 4.05
CA VAL A 58 20.13 15.18 2.89
C VAL A 58 18.82 14.46 3.18
N ALA A 59 17.70 15.19 3.11
CA ALA A 59 16.37 14.62 3.29
C ALA A 59 15.50 14.94 2.06
N TRP A 60 14.72 13.99 1.57
CA TRP A 60 13.92 14.20 0.35
C TRP A 60 12.60 13.41 0.35
N PRO A 61 11.58 13.89 -0.42
CA PRO A 61 11.52 15.22 -1.05
C PRO A 61 11.28 16.33 -0.01
N ALA A 62 11.66 17.57 -0.30
CA ALA A 62 11.65 18.67 0.67
C ALA A 62 10.26 19.03 1.19
N GLY A 63 9.24 18.99 0.34
CA GLY A 63 7.86 19.29 0.74
C GLY A 63 7.26 18.24 1.67
N ASN A 64 7.73 16.99 1.59
CA ASN A 64 7.27 15.90 2.45
C ASN A 64 8.36 14.84 2.63
N PRO A 65 9.38 15.09 3.48
CA PRO A 65 10.56 14.21 3.57
C PRO A 65 10.19 12.78 3.95
N ALA A 66 10.65 11.83 3.13
CA ALA A 66 10.46 10.38 3.31
C ALA A 66 11.78 9.65 3.58
N TYR A 67 12.89 10.20 3.08
CA TYR A 67 14.21 9.59 3.19
C TYR A 67 15.20 10.54 3.86
N LEU A 68 16.18 9.98 4.55
CA LEU A 68 17.28 10.70 5.18
C LEU A 68 18.60 9.97 4.90
N ALA A 69 19.56 10.70 4.33
CA ALA A 69 20.93 10.27 4.16
C ALA A 69 21.86 11.14 5.01
N VAL A 70 22.78 10.50 5.72
CA VAL A 70 23.80 11.18 6.52
C VAL A 70 25.18 10.76 6.03
N PHE A 71 25.91 11.69 5.43
CA PHE A 71 27.28 11.51 4.98
C PHE A 71 28.23 12.13 6.00
N ARG A 72 29.27 11.38 6.38
CA ARG A 72 30.26 11.81 7.35
C ARG A 72 31.65 11.47 6.84
N SER A 73 32.53 12.47 6.84
CA SER A 73 33.94 12.30 6.44
C SER A 73 34.87 12.97 7.44
N LEU A 74 35.99 12.32 7.73
CA LEU A 74 37.06 12.85 8.58
C LEU A 74 37.93 13.84 7.81
N GLY A 75 38.41 14.87 8.50
CA GLY A 75 39.42 15.81 7.99
C GLY A 75 38.94 16.77 6.89
N VAL A 76 37.62 16.82 6.61
CA VAL A 76 37.05 17.68 5.56
C VAL A 76 35.89 18.50 6.11
N ASN A 77 35.60 19.63 5.45
CA ASN A 77 34.41 20.40 5.77
C ASN A 77 33.13 19.67 5.30
N GLY A 78 31.99 20.05 5.88
CA GLY A 78 30.70 19.45 5.55
C GLY A 78 30.34 19.54 4.07
N ALA A 79 30.64 20.67 3.42
CA ALA A 79 30.32 20.92 2.02
C ALA A 79 31.07 19.99 1.05
N ALA A 80 32.31 19.63 1.36
CA ALA A 80 33.13 18.72 0.57
C ALA A 80 32.57 17.29 0.50
N ASN A 81 31.62 16.93 1.38
CA ASN A 81 30.93 15.65 1.28
C ASN A 81 30.02 15.57 0.04
N LEU A 82 29.59 16.69 -0.54
CA LEU A 82 28.60 16.68 -1.63
C LEU A 82 29.11 15.89 -2.83
N HIS A 83 30.38 16.01 -3.20
CA HIS A 83 30.94 15.29 -4.34
C HIS A 83 30.82 13.77 -4.21
N ARG A 84 31.17 13.21 -3.04
CA ARG A 84 31.03 11.78 -2.77
C ARG A 84 29.56 11.38 -2.61
N ALA A 85 28.79 12.23 -1.95
CA ALA A 85 27.37 12.00 -1.73
C ALA A 85 26.61 11.95 -3.06
N ALA A 86 26.94 12.79 -4.03
CA ALA A 86 26.21 12.89 -5.29
C ALA A 86 26.20 11.59 -6.07
N GLN A 87 27.32 10.87 -6.11
CA GLN A 87 27.41 9.56 -6.78
C GLN A 87 26.49 8.52 -6.12
N VAL A 88 26.41 8.52 -4.80
CA VAL A 88 25.54 7.61 -4.04
C VAL A 88 24.08 8.03 -4.16
N LEU A 89 23.81 9.33 -4.06
CA LEU A 89 22.47 9.91 -4.15
C LEU A 89 21.86 9.71 -5.54
N ASP A 90 22.65 9.74 -6.61
CA ASP A 90 22.16 9.50 -7.97
C ASP A 90 21.68 8.05 -8.15
N ALA A 91 22.46 7.09 -7.66
CA ALA A 91 22.03 5.69 -7.62
C ALA A 91 20.80 5.49 -6.71
N TRP A 92 20.72 6.21 -5.61
CA TRP A 92 19.59 6.15 -4.68
C TRP A 92 18.34 6.85 -5.21
N ALA A 93 18.45 7.89 -6.04
CA ALA A 93 17.33 8.58 -6.65
C ALA A 93 16.46 7.64 -7.50
N GLN A 94 17.09 6.68 -8.16
CA GLN A 94 16.40 5.65 -8.94
C GLN A 94 15.66 4.64 -8.07
N ARG A 95 16.13 4.42 -6.84
CA ARG A 95 15.56 3.45 -5.90
C ARG A 95 14.56 4.04 -4.93
N PHE A 96 14.72 5.32 -4.60
CA PHE A 96 13.97 6.07 -3.61
C PHE A 96 13.47 7.37 -4.24
N PRO A 97 12.57 7.28 -5.24
CA PRO A 97 12.09 8.45 -5.96
C PRO A 97 11.21 9.33 -5.06
N THR A 98 11.07 10.58 -5.44
CA THR A 98 10.38 11.63 -4.68
C THR A 98 8.88 11.37 -4.52
N ASP A 99 8.26 10.70 -5.48
CA ASP A 99 6.81 10.45 -5.56
C ASP A 99 6.35 9.19 -4.81
N SER A 100 7.27 8.31 -4.39
CA SER A 100 6.92 6.95 -3.94
C SER A 100 7.40 6.60 -2.53
N GLY A 101 7.78 7.57 -1.70
CA GLY A 101 8.44 7.29 -0.41
C GLY A 101 7.53 6.95 0.76
N LYS A 102 6.22 7.05 0.60
CA LYS A 102 5.26 6.89 1.70
C LYS A 102 3.97 6.27 1.22
N VAL A 103 3.34 5.52 2.11
CA VAL A 103 1.99 4.99 1.96
C VAL A 103 1.16 5.46 3.15
N ARG A 104 -0.04 5.97 2.86
CA ARG A 104 -1.03 6.35 3.87
C ARG A 104 -2.09 5.26 3.95
N VAL A 105 -2.31 4.71 5.14
CA VAL A 105 -3.27 3.63 5.39
C VAL A 105 -4.20 4.02 6.52
N ARG A 106 -5.50 4.06 6.26
CA ARG A 106 -6.52 4.14 7.30
C ARG A 106 -6.58 2.81 8.04
N LEU A 107 -6.25 2.85 9.32
CA LEU A 107 -6.25 1.68 10.19
C LEU A 107 -7.67 1.39 10.69
N MET A 108 -8.00 0.11 10.81
CA MET A 108 -9.22 -0.37 11.43
C MET A 108 -10.50 0.19 10.78
N SER A 109 -10.48 0.35 9.46
CA SER A 109 -11.45 1.16 8.70
C SER A 109 -12.91 0.69 8.83
N LEU A 110 -13.12 -0.61 9.05
CA LEU A 110 -14.45 -1.22 9.22
C LEU A 110 -14.77 -1.58 10.67
N VAL A 111 -13.91 -1.17 11.61
CA VAL A 111 -13.97 -1.58 13.01
C VAL A 111 -14.29 -0.38 13.90
N PRO A 112 -15.31 -0.47 14.79
CA PRO A 112 -15.68 0.63 15.67
C PRO A 112 -14.50 1.09 16.54
N ARG A 113 -14.27 2.41 16.62
CA ARG A 113 -13.13 3.00 17.36
C ARG A 113 -13.01 2.53 18.81
N GLY A 114 -14.14 2.30 19.50
CA GLY A 114 -14.16 1.82 20.89
C GLY A 114 -13.78 0.36 21.08
N SER A 115 -13.53 -0.40 20.01
CA SER A 115 -13.17 -1.83 20.09
C SER A 115 -11.66 -2.09 19.95
N TRP A 116 -10.85 -1.05 19.83
CA TRP A 116 -9.41 -1.15 19.69
C TRP A 116 -8.69 0.09 20.23
N GLU A 117 -7.40 -0.06 20.52
CA GLU A 117 -6.55 1.01 21.04
C GLU A 117 -5.12 0.93 20.51
N ILE A 118 -4.39 2.04 20.66
CA ILE A 118 -3.00 2.17 20.21
C ILE A 118 -2.11 2.47 21.41
N MET A 119 -1.20 1.54 21.68
CA MET A 119 -0.16 1.67 22.68
C MET A 119 1.18 2.07 22.04
N ASP A 120 1.92 2.89 22.76
CA ASP A 120 3.30 3.21 22.40
C ASP A 120 4.23 2.11 22.87
N GLU A 121 5.04 1.57 21.95
CA GLU A 121 6.12 0.65 22.34
C GLU A 121 7.30 1.38 22.97
N CYS A 122 7.46 2.66 22.67
CA CYS A 122 8.58 3.50 23.08
C CYS A 122 8.09 4.93 23.33
N PRO A 123 8.84 5.78 24.06
CA PRO A 123 8.46 7.17 24.29
C PRO A 123 8.02 7.86 22.99
N SER A 124 6.88 8.54 23.04
CA SER A 124 6.28 9.19 21.88
C SER A 124 6.26 10.72 22.01
N LEU A 125 6.23 11.36 20.85
CA LEU A 125 6.02 12.79 20.69
C LEU A 125 4.73 12.99 19.91
N SER A 126 3.88 13.89 20.40
CA SER A 126 2.61 14.24 19.76
C SER A 126 2.60 15.72 19.41
N PHE A 127 2.09 16.02 18.22
CA PHE A 127 2.00 17.36 17.66
C PHE A 127 0.60 17.55 17.10
N GLU A 128 0.03 18.73 17.26
CA GLU A 128 -1.25 19.10 16.64
C GLU A 128 -0.97 20.06 15.50
N ASP A 129 -1.60 19.85 14.35
CA ASP A 129 -1.52 20.79 13.23
C ASP A 129 -2.61 21.87 13.31
N ASP A 130 -2.55 22.86 12.41
CA ASP A 130 -3.50 23.98 12.37
C ASP A 130 -4.96 23.54 12.11
N GLN A 131 -5.18 22.29 11.69
CA GLN A 131 -6.49 21.68 11.46
C GLN A 131 -6.96 20.82 12.64
N GLY A 132 -6.22 20.81 13.76
CA GLY A 132 -6.54 20.02 14.95
C GLY A 132 -6.23 18.53 14.80
N ARG A 133 -5.54 18.12 13.73
CA ARG A 133 -5.12 16.72 13.55
C ARG A 133 -3.91 16.44 14.41
N LYS A 134 -3.92 15.27 15.06
CA LYS A 134 -2.85 14.87 15.99
C LYS A 134 -1.90 13.94 15.28
N ARG A 135 -0.64 14.34 15.11
CA ARG A 135 0.45 13.51 14.62
C ARG A 135 1.24 12.94 15.80
N ARG A 136 1.42 11.63 15.84
CA ARG A 136 2.15 10.92 16.89
C ARG A 136 3.31 10.15 16.29
N ILE A 137 4.50 10.31 16.87
CA ILE A 137 5.74 9.67 16.47
C ILE A 137 6.32 8.94 17.67
N SER A 138 6.64 7.66 17.52
CA SER A 138 7.33 6.86 18.54
C SER A 138 8.84 6.90 18.27
N THR A 139 9.66 6.95 19.33
CA THR A 139 11.13 6.98 19.24
C THR A 139 11.73 5.72 18.59
N CYS A 140 11.04 4.58 18.66
CA CYS A 140 11.41 3.39 17.89
C CYS A 140 10.60 3.21 16.60
N GLY A 141 9.77 4.20 16.25
CA GLY A 141 8.93 4.18 15.06
C GLY A 141 7.80 3.15 15.08
N LYS A 142 7.53 2.50 16.23
CA LYS A 142 6.54 1.42 16.35
C LYS A 142 5.42 1.76 17.32
N PHE A 143 4.24 1.26 16.97
CA PHE A 143 3.02 1.28 17.78
C PHE A 143 2.41 -0.11 17.82
N ARG A 144 1.78 -0.44 18.95
CA ARG A 144 1.03 -1.67 19.13
C ARG A 144 -0.45 -1.36 19.06
N ILE A 145 -1.17 -2.12 18.24
CA ILE A 145 -2.63 -2.04 18.15
C ILE A 145 -3.22 -3.26 18.84
N LEU A 146 -4.07 -3.03 19.83
CA LEU A 146 -4.86 -4.04 20.50
C LEU A 146 -6.30 -3.93 20.01
N SER A 147 -6.90 -5.04 19.58
CA SER A 147 -8.26 -5.07 19.05
C SER A 147 -9.06 -6.23 19.62
N SER A 148 -10.25 -5.92 20.12
CA SER A 148 -11.25 -6.92 20.51
C SER A 148 -12.23 -7.28 19.38
N ALA A 149 -12.14 -6.58 18.24
CA ALA A 149 -13.09 -6.73 17.15
C ALA A 149 -12.96 -8.08 16.43
N ARG A 150 -14.12 -8.71 16.18
CA ARG A 150 -14.22 -9.95 15.42
C ARG A 150 -13.72 -9.74 13.98
N GLY A 151 -12.81 -10.61 13.53
CA GLY A 151 -12.23 -10.55 12.18
C GLY A 151 -11.01 -9.64 12.06
N SER A 152 -10.66 -8.87 13.09
CA SER A 152 -9.34 -8.26 13.23
C SER A 152 -8.40 -9.19 13.97
N ARG A 153 -7.09 -9.09 13.68
CA ARG A 153 -6.08 -9.64 14.58
C ARG A 153 -6.19 -8.96 15.95
N SER A 154 -6.04 -9.75 17.01
CA SER A 154 -6.13 -9.26 18.39
C SER A 154 -5.00 -8.30 18.77
N GLU A 155 -3.81 -8.55 18.23
CA GLU A 155 -2.62 -7.73 18.49
C GLU A 155 -1.76 -7.65 17.22
N ARG A 156 -1.32 -6.44 16.88
CA ARG A 156 -0.37 -6.21 15.78
C ARG A 156 0.55 -5.04 16.06
N LEU A 157 1.75 -5.10 15.51
CA LEU A 157 2.67 -3.97 15.50
C LEU A 157 2.57 -3.24 14.15
N VAL A 158 2.58 -1.92 14.19
CA VAL A 158 2.69 -1.07 13.00
C VAL A 158 3.87 -0.14 13.15
N SER A 159 4.56 0.12 12.05
CA SER A 159 5.71 1.02 12.01
C SER A 159 5.36 2.26 11.18
N GLY A 160 5.71 3.45 11.67
CA GLY A 160 5.45 4.70 10.94
C GLY A 160 5.07 5.88 11.83
N ILE A 161 4.31 6.81 11.26
CA ILE A 161 3.76 8.01 11.91
C ILE A 161 2.25 7.87 11.92
N LEU A 162 1.61 8.12 13.07
CA LEU A 162 0.15 8.11 13.18
C LEU A 162 -0.40 9.52 13.05
N GLU A 163 -1.49 9.66 12.32
CA GLU A 163 -2.29 10.88 12.18
C GLU A 163 -3.74 10.55 12.59
N SER A 164 -4.21 11.14 13.67
CA SER A 164 -5.61 11.04 14.11
C SER A 164 -6.38 12.28 13.66
N SER A 165 -7.62 12.07 13.22
CA SER A 165 -8.59 13.16 13.03
C SER A 165 -8.88 13.88 14.35
N PRO A 166 -9.39 15.13 14.32
CA PRO A 166 -9.66 15.90 15.54
C PRO A 166 -10.61 15.21 16.53
N ASP A 167 -11.53 14.39 16.01
CA ASP A 167 -12.51 13.59 16.76
C ASP A 167 -12.03 12.17 17.11
N ASP A 168 -10.77 11.84 16.77
CA ASP A 168 -10.12 10.53 16.93
C ASP A 168 -10.89 9.34 16.33
N GLN A 169 -11.84 9.60 15.42
CA GLN A 169 -12.63 8.56 14.74
C GLN A 169 -11.86 7.90 13.60
N THR A 170 -10.93 8.64 12.98
CA THR A 170 -10.11 8.15 11.88
C THR A 170 -8.65 8.22 12.28
N VAL A 171 -7.96 7.09 12.15
CA VAL A 171 -6.51 7.01 12.33
C VAL A 171 -5.86 6.56 11.04
N VAL A 172 -4.93 7.37 10.55
CA VAL A 172 -4.12 7.10 9.37
C VAL A 172 -2.69 6.81 9.81
N LEU A 173 -2.13 5.71 9.33
CA LEU A 173 -0.72 5.40 9.42
C LEU A 173 -0.01 5.88 8.15
N GLU A 174 1.03 6.68 8.30
CA GLU A 174 2.01 6.97 7.26
C GLU A 174 3.22 6.07 7.48
N THR A 175 3.49 5.16 6.53
CA THR A 175 4.55 4.15 6.57
C THR A 175 5.34 4.12 5.27
N ASP A 176 6.51 3.49 5.23
CA ASP A 176 7.20 3.21 3.98
C ASP A 176 6.48 2.10 3.15
N PRO A 177 6.65 2.10 1.82
CA PRO A 177 5.97 1.15 0.94
C PRO A 177 6.32 -0.31 1.19
N GLU A 178 7.58 -0.61 1.55
CA GLU A 178 8.03 -1.98 1.81
C GLU A 178 7.39 -2.57 3.07
N THR A 179 7.36 -1.81 4.17
CA THR A 179 6.65 -2.19 5.41
C THR A 179 5.17 -2.40 5.14
N TYR A 180 4.54 -1.49 4.37
CA TYR A 180 3.15 -1.67 3.96
C TYR A 180 2.95 -2.97 3.19
N ALA A 181 3.77 -3.19 2.16
CA ALA A 181 3.67 -4.36 1.30
C ALA A 181 3.89 -5.67 2.07
N ASP A 182 4.81 -5.70 3.03
CA ASP A 182 4.99 -6.88 3.88
C ASP A 182 3.77 -7.14 4.78
N GLY A 183 3.15 -6.09 5.34
CA GLY A 183 1.91 -6.21 6.11
C GLY A 183 0.72 -6.71 5.28
N VAL A 184 0.61 -6.28 4.02
CA VAL A 184 -0.41 -6.78 3.08
C VAL A 184 -0.10 -8.21 2.64
N LEU A 185 1.13 -8.50 2.23
CA LEU A 185 1.55 -9.86 1.84
C LEU A 185 1.32 -10.86 2.98
N HIS A 186 1.52 -10.44 4.22
CA HIS A 186 1.28 -11.30 5.36
C HIS A 186 -0.22 -11.60 5.58
N ALA A 187 -1.10 -10.65 5.26
CA ALA A 187 -2.55 -10.83 5.38
C ALA A 187 -3.13 -11.61 4.21
N GLU A 188 -2.76 -11.26 2.98
CA GLU A 188 -3.36 -11.75 1.73
C GLU A 188 -2.67 -13.01 1.19
N ALA A 189 -1.37 -13.20 1.48
CA ALA A 189 -0.54 -14.21 0.81
C ALA A 189 0.66 -14.67 1.67
N ALA A 190 0.44 -15.00 2.95
CA ALA A 190 1.50 -15.27 3.93
C ALA A 190 2.52 -16.35 3.49
N ASP A 191 2.03 -17.35 2.76
CA ASP A 191 2.78 -18.51 2.30
C ASP A 191 3.40 -18.32 0.91
N LEU A 192 3.16 -17.19 0.25
CA LEU A 192 3.75 -16.89 -1.05
C LEU A 192 5.25 -16.61 -0.88
N ARG A 193 6.08 -17.28 -1.70
CA ARG A 193 7.55 -17.22 -1.67
C ARG A 193 8.11 -16.91 -3.06
N GLY A 194 9.41 -16.63 -3.11
CA GLY A 194 10.17 -16.52 -4.34
C GLY A 194 9.66 -15.43 -5.29
N GLU A 195 9.68 -15.74 -6.58
CA GLU A 195 9.31 -14.82 -7.66
C GLU A 195 7.84 -14.44 -7.64
N ALA A 196 6.96 -15.34 -7.19
CA ALA A 196 5.55 -15.02 -6.99
C ALA A 196 5.35 -13.93 -5.92
N ARG A 197 6.09 -14.02 -4.80
CA ARG A 197 6.05 -12.99 -3.76
C ARG A 197 6.53 -11.65 -4.29
N LYS A 198 7.63 -11.63 -5.06
CA LYS A 198 8.16 -10.39 -5.68
C LYS A 198 7.15 -9.74 -6.63
N ALA A 199 6.49 -10.55 -7.48
CA ALA A 199 5.46 -10.06 -8.39
C ALA A 199 4.29 -9.41 -7.63
N LEU A 200 3.74 -10.09 -6.62
CA LEU A 200 2.66 -9.54 -5.80
C LEU A 200 3.12 -8.32 -4.99
N GLN A 201 4.34 -8.32 -4.45
CA GLN A 201 4.92 -7.16 -3.76
C GLN A 201 4.95 -5.93 -4.66
N ALA A 202 5.40 -6.08 -5.91
CA ALA A 202 5.43 -4.99 -6.88
C ALA A 202 4.03 -4.42 -7.14
N VAL A 203 3.02 -5.28 -7.30
CA VAL A 203 1.62 -4.84 -7.47
C VAL A 203 1.12 -4.07 -6.26
N ILE A 204 1.39 -4.57 -5.04
CA ILE A 204 0.97 -3.91 -3.79
C ILE A 204 1.63 -2.53 -3.65
N VAL A 205 2.95 -2.44 -3.83
CA VAL A 205 3.69 -1.17 -3.75
C VAL A 205 3.20 -0.21 -4.84
N TRP A 206 3.00 -0.69 -6.06
CA TRP A 206 2.50 0.13 -7.16
C TRP A 206 1.12 0.70 -6.84
N ASN A 207 0.16 -0.14 -6.43
CA ASN A 207 -1.17 0.32 -6.05
C ASN A 207 -1.14 1.33 -4.90
N ALA A 208 -0.21 1.16 -3.96
CA ALA A 208 -0.12 2.01 -2.78
C ALA A 208 0.51 3.38 -3.03
N THR A 209 1.37 3.49 -4.04
CA THR A 209 2.16 4.70 -4.31
C THR A 209 1.72 5.43 -5.58
N ARG A 210 1.19 4.71 -6.56
CA ARG A 210 0.84 5.21 -7.91
C ARG A 210 -0.61 4.96 -8.28
N GLY A 211 -1.28 4.04 -7.60
CA GLY A 211 -2.69 3.74 -7.83
C GLY A 211 -3.58 4.96 -7.57
N SER A 212 -4.71 5.01 -8.28
CA SER A 212 -5.73 6.02 -8.07
C SER A 212 -6.27 5.99 -6.64
N ILE A 213 -6.57 7.18 -6.12
CA ILE A 213 -7.15 7.36 -4.79
C ILE A 213 -8.51 6.66 -4.74
N ARG A 214 -8.66 5.70 -3.81
CA ARG A 214 -9.94 5.00 -3.57
C ARG A 214 -10.80 5.67 -2.50
N HIS A 215 -10.20 6.48 -1.63
CA HIS A 215 -10.86 7.20 -0.54
C HIS A 215 -10.52 8.69 -0.62
N VAL A 216 -11.41 9.48 -1.22
CA VAL A 216 -11.22 10.92 -1.45
C VAL A 216 -11.16 11.71 -0.13
N ASP A 217 -11.87 11.24 0.89
CA ASP A 217 -11.95 11.85 2.23
C ASP A 217 -10.61 11.87 2.97
N SER A 218 -9.82 10.81 2.81
CA SER A 218 -8.57 10.63 3.57
C SER A 218 -7.30 10.65 2.73
N GLY A 219 -7.44 10.46 1.40
CA GLY A 219 -6.30 10.23 0.52
C GLY A 219 -5.47 8.99 0.93
N ALA A 220 -6.06 8.06 1.69
CA ALA A 220 -5.41 6.91 2.28
C ALA A 220 -6.09 5.60 1.82
N LEU A 221 -5.32 4.52 1.75
CA LEU A 221 -5.86 3.18 1.49
C LEU A 221 -6.55 2.68 2.77
N CYS A 222 -7.65 1.93 2.67
CA CYS A 222 -8.20 1.24 3.83
C CYS A 222 -7.52 -0.12 4.05
N ASP A 223 -7.42 -0.57 5.29
CA ASP A 223 -6.91 -1.89 5.67
C ASP A 223 -7.93 -3.03 5.51
N SER A 224 -8.84 -2.90 4.54
CA SER A 224 -9.88 -3.87 4.22
C SER A 224 -9.77 -4.40 2.79
N THR A 225 -10.57 -5.40 2.45
CA THR A 225 -10.63 -5.99 1.09
C THR A 225 -11.08 -5.01 0.02
N HIS A 226 -11.57 -3.80 0.36
CA HIS A 226 -11.89 -2.75 -0.61
C HIS A 226 -10.63 -2.12 -1.24
N CYS A 227 -9.55 -1.97 -0.47
CA CYS A 227 -8.23 -1.60 -0.97
C CYS A 227 -7.31 -2.83 -0.93
N MET A 228 -6.68 -3.09 0.21
CA MET A 228 -5.88 -4.28 0.49
C MET A 228 -5.89 -4.53 2.00
N VAL A 229 -6.03 -5.79 2.44
CA VAL A 229 -6.01 -6.08 3.87
C VAL A 229 -4.59 -5.85 4.41
N PHE A 230 -4.44 -4.95 5.39
CA PHE A 230 -3.17 -4.64 6.03
C PHE A 230 -3.22 -5.03 7.52
N GLN A 231 -2.41 -6.02 7.92
CA GLN A 231 -2.41 -6.54 9.29
C GLN A 231 -1.15 -6.20 10.10
N GLY A 232 -0.25 -5.36 9.58
CA GLY A 232 1.02 -5.05 10.22
C GLY A 232 1.86 -6.30 10.53
N GLU A 233 2.74 -6.18 11.52
CA GLU A 233 3.65 -7.24 11.98
C GLU A 233 3.05 -8.06 13.13
N ILE A 234 3.46 -9.33 13.25
CA ILE A 234 3.18 -10.16 14.44
C ILE A 234 4.18 -9.79 15.55
N PRO A 235 3.73 -9.43 16.76
CA PRO A 235 4.62 -9.23 17.91
C PRO A 235 5.52 -10.43 18.18
N GLY A 236 6.77 -10.20 18.58
CA GLY A 236 7.70 -11.26 18.98
C GLY A 236 8.30 -12.10 17.85
N ARG A 237 7.88 -11.88 16.58
CA ARG A 237 8.55 -12.49 15.42
C ARG A 237 9.79 -11.66 15.07
N ASN A 238 10.93 -12.32 14.86
CA ASN A 238 12.16 -11.63 14.42
C ASN A 238 11.86 -10.74 13.23
N GLN A 239 12.24 -9.46 13.34
CA GLN A 239 12.02 -8.46 12.31
C GLN A 239 12.66 -8.96 11.01
N ARG A 240 11.82 -9.29 10.03
CA ARG A 240 12.32 -9.43 8.67
C ARG A 240 12.61 -8.02 8.19
N HIS A 241 13.85 -7.77 7.77
CA HIS A 241 14.11 -6.57 6.99
C HIS A 241 13.23 -6.62 5.75
N ALA A 242 12.41 -5.60 5.57
CA ALA A 242 11.50 -5.52 4.45
C ALA A 242 12.32 -5.63 3.17
N THR A 243 11.93 -6.55 2.29
CA THR A 243 12.70 -6.78 1.07
C THR A 243 12.41 -5.60 0.13
N PRO A 244 13.45 -4.89 -0.34
CA PRO A 244 13.26 -3.80 -1.29
C PRO A 244 12.51 -4.30 -2.51
N VAL A 245 11.52 -3.53 -2.95
CA VAL A 245 10.80 -3.82 -4.19
C VAL A 245 11.75 -3.67 -5.39
N ASP A 246 11.59 -4.54 -6.38
CA ASP A 246 12.35 -4.45 -7.62
C ASP A 246 11.81 -3.29 -8.49
N GLN A 247 12.65 -2.27 -8.67
CA GLN A 247 12.31 -1.07 -9.44
C GLN A 247 12.05 -1.36 -10.92
N ALA A 248 12.65 -2.41 -11.49
CA ALA A 248 12.36 -2.79 -12.87
C ALA A 248 10.91 -3.30 -13.03
N LEU A 249 10.38 -3.98 -12.00
CA LEU A 249 8.97 -4.40 -11.98
C LEU A 249 8.04 -3.19 -11.87
N LEU A 250 8.35 -2.23 -11.00
CA LEU A 250 7.57 -1.00 -10.88
C LEU A 250 7.55 -0.21 -12.20
N GLY A 251 8.70 -0.05 -12.85
CA GLY A 251 8.78 0.62 -14.15
C GLY A 251 7.99 -0.10 -15.25
N TRP A 252 7.91 -1.43 -15.21
CA TRP A 252 7.04 -2.20 -16.12
C TRP A 252 5.56 -1.96 -15.82
N LEU A 253 5.17 -1.93 -14.55
CA LEU A 253 3.79 -1.63 -14.14
C LEU A 253 3.37 -0.20 -14.49
N ASP A 254 4.27 0.78 -14.40
CA ASP A 254 4.03 2.15 -14.86
C ASP A 254 3.73 2.20 -16.35
N LYS A 255 4.48 1.43 -17.15
CA LYS A 255 4.23 1.31 -18.59
C LYS A 255 2.86 0.66 -18.85
N LEU A 256 2.58 -0.48 -18.21
CA LEU A 256 1.30 -1.19 -18.34
C LEU A 256 0.11 -0.29 -17.99
N SER A 257 0.18 0.40 -16.86
CA SER A 257 -0.89 1.28 -16.38
C SER A 257 -1.17 2.42 -17.36
N ARG A 258 -0.14 3.06 -17.91
CA ARG A 258 -0.32 4.12 -18.92
C ARG A 258 -0.88 3.58 -20.23
N GLU A 259 -0.39 2.46 -20.72
CA GLU A 259 -0.85 1.86 -21.99
C GLU A 259 -2.30 1.40 -21.93
N ARG A 260 -2.81 1.09 -20.73
CA ARG A 260 -4.14 0.54 -20.51
C ARG A 260 -5.06 1.42 -19.69
N GLU A 261 -4.62 2.63 -19.36
CA GLU A 261 -5.35 3.59 -18.53
C GLU A 261 -5.83 2.97 -17.19
N LEU A 262 -5.02 2.08 -16.61
CA LEU A 262 -5.37 1.39 -15.37
C LEU A 262 -4.98 2.25 -14.17
N GLY A 263 -5.99 2.75 -13.47
CA GLY A 263 -5.80 3.40 -12.16
C GLY A 263 -5.55 2.42 -11.01
N TRP A 264 -5.77 1.13 -11.21
CA TRP A 264 -5.56 0.11 -10.18
C TRP A 264 -5.24 -1.24 -10.80
N LEU A 265 -4.30 -1.96 -10.20
CA LEU A 265 -3.90 -3.29 -10.60
C LEU A 265 -4.53 -4.31 -9.65
N PRO A 266 -5.62 -4.98 -10.04
CA PRO A 266 -6.28 -5.91 -9.13
C PRO A 266 -5.45 -7.18 -8.98
N PHE A 267 -5.63 -7.83 -7.83
CA PHE A 267 -5.06 -9.13 -7.52
C PHE A 267 -6.02 -9.86 -6.59
N SER A 268 -5.99 -11.19 -6.65
CA SER A 268 -6.85 -12.04 -5.83
C SER A 268 -6.16 -13.36 -5.50
N LYS A 269 -6.77 -14.15 -4.62
CA LYS A 269 -6.25 -15.47 -4.29
C LYS A 269 -6.21 -16.38 -5.53
N GLY A 270 -7.31 -16.41 -6.28
CA GLY A 270 -7.53 -17.29 -7.42
C GLY A 270 -7.67 -18.75 -7.00
N GLY A 271 -7.23 -19.67 -7.85
CA GLY A 271 -7.22 -21.11 -7.58
C GLY A 271 -8.09 -21.91 -8.54
N THR A 272 -8.01 -23.23 -8.43
CA THR A 272 -8.75 -24.20 -9.25
C THR A 272 -9.68 -25.08 -8.42
N ASP A 273 -9.79 -24.81 -7.12
CA ASP A 273 -10.64 -25.59 -6.23
C ASP A 273 -12.11 -25.28 -6.51
N GLU A 274 -12.90 -26.34 -6.70
CA GLU A 274 -14.35 -26.23 -6.80
C GLU A 274 -14.95 -25.91 -5.43
N TRP A 275 -15.93 -25.03 -5.40
CA TRP A 275 -16.70 -24.73 -4.20
C TRP A 275 -18.19 -24.83 -4.48
N ARG A 276 -18.94 -25.21 -3.43
CA ARG A 276 -20.41 -25.23 -3.42
C ARG A 276 -20.91 -24.61 -2.13
N ARG A 277 -21.94 -23.78 -2.23
CA ARG A 277 -22.64 -23.21 -1.08
C ARG A 277 -24.14 -23.31 -1.26
N THR A 278 -24.81 -23.79 -0.23
CA THR A 278 -26.26 -23.80 -0.14
C THR A 278 -26.71 -22.69 0.79
N ILE A 279 -27.70 -21.90 0.37
CA ILE A 279 -28.34 -20.84 1.16
C ILE A 279 -29.84 -21.12 1.15
N SER A 280 -30.46 -21.21 2.33
CA SER A 280 -31.92 -21.39 2.40
C SER A 280 -32.66 -20.17 1.82
N VAL A 281 -33.87 -20.36 1.31
CA VAL A 281 -34.70 -19.25 0.80
C VAL A 281 -34.93 -18.19 1.88
N SER A 282 -35.12 -18.61 3.14
CA SER A 282 -35.27 -17.69 4.28
C SER A 282 -34.02 -16.83 4.54
N GLU A 283 -32.83 -17.43 4.48
CA GLU A 283 -31.57 -16.71 4.66
C GLU A 283 -31.32 -15.76 3.49
N LEU A 284 -31.58 -16.22 2.27
CA LEU A 284 -31.41 -15.42 1.06
C LEU A 284 -32.27 -14.15 1.12
N ARG A 285 -33.57 -14.27 1.43
CA ARG A 285 -34.50 -13.14 1.62
C ARG A 285 -33.95 -12.11 2.61
N ARG A 286 -33.39 -12.56 3.73
CA ARG A 286 -32.76 -11.68 4.73
C ARG A 286 -31.51 -10.98 4.18
N LEU A 287 -30.69 -11.68 3.39
CA LEU A 287 -29.47 -11.11 2.80
C LEU A 287 -29.74 -10.08 1.71
N VAL A 288 -30.83 -10.23 0.95
CA VAL A 288 -31.25 -9.28 -0.08
C VAL A 288 -32.25 -8.23 0.40
N ALA A 289 -32.81 -8.41 1.60
CA ALA A 289 -33.85 -7.56 2.19
C ALA A 289 -35.15 -7.47 1.35
N GLU A 290 -35.52 -8.58 0.71
CA GLU A 290 -36.70 -8.69 -0.18
C GLU A 290 -37.63 -9.84 0.27
N PRO A 291 -38.95 -9.74 0.06
CA PRO A 291 -39.93 -10.68 0.59
C PRO A 291 -39.87 -12.06 -0.10
N ALA A 292 -39.44 -12.10 -1.36
CA ALA A 292 -39.26 -13.33 -2.12
C ALA A 292 -38.22 -13.12 -3.22
N VAL A 293 -37.44 -14.17 -3.50
CA VAL A 293 -36.56 -14.24 -4.68
C VAL A 293 -37.13 -15.32 -5.59
N LEU A 294 -37.57 -14.92 -6.78
CA LEU A 294 -38.22 -15.80 -7.75
C LEU A 294 -37.21 -16.49 -8.66
N ASP A 295 -36.18 -15.76 -9.08
CA ASP A 295 -35.13 -16.30 -9.94
C ASP A 295 -33.79 -15.58 -9.70
N ILE A 296 -32.69 -16.27 -9.97
CA ILE A 296 -31.35 -15.69 -9.99
C ILE A 296 -30.62 -16.18 -11.23
N ARG A 297 -30.26 -15.25 -12.12
CA ARG A 297 -29.61 -15.57 -13.39
C ARG A 297 -28.27 -14.87 -13.47
N ARG A 298 -27.30 -15.58 -14.02
CA ARG A 298 -25.97 -15.04 -14.33
C ARG A 298 -25.92 -14.71 -15.81
N GLU A 299 -25.52 -13.48 -16.14
CA GLU A 299 -25.24 -13.05 -17.50
C GLU A 299 -23.79 -12.59 -17.62
N ARG A 300 -23.15 -12.92 -18.74
CA ARG A 300 -21.88 -12.29 -19.13
C ARG A 300 -22.18 -11.27 -20.22
N THR A 301 -21.86 -10.01 -19.96
CA THR A 301 -22.11 -8.92 -20.89
C THR A 301 -21.19 -9.02 -22.12
N ARG A 302 -21.49 -8.23 -23.16
CA ARG A 302 -20.65 -8.13 -24.36
C ARG A 302 -19.25 -7.57 -24.11
N LYS A 303 -19.04 -6.93 -22.95
CA LYS A 303 -17.75 -6.36 -22.52
C LYS A 303 -16.97 -7.32 -21.59
N GLY A 304 -17.46 -8.54 -21.42
CA GLY A 304 -16.85 -9.54 -20.54
C GLY A 304 -17.32 -9.50 -19.09
N ASP A 305 -17.91 -8.39 -18.64
CA ASP A 305 -18.40 -8.24 -17.26
C ASP A 305 -19.41 -9.33 -16.90
N VAL A 306 -19.35 -9.82 -15.66
CA VAL A 306 -20.34 -10.76 -15.15
C VAL A 306 -21.32 -10.00 -14.28
N VAL A 307 -22.60 -10.06 -14.65
CA VAL A 307 -23.71 -9.47 -13.90
C VAL A 307 -24.67 -10.57 -13.43
N VAL A 308 -25.34 -10.31 -12.33
CA VAL A 308 -26.35 -11.21 -11.77
C VAL A 308 -27.67 -10.47 -11.74
N HIS A 309 -28.68 -11.10 -12.32
CA HIS A 309 -30.06 -10.68 -12.28
C HIS A 309 -30.73 -11.38 -11.11
N ILE A 310 -31.27 -10.61 -10.18
CA ILE A 310 -32.13 -11.14 -9.12
C ILE A 310 -33.56 -10.70 -9.42
N VAL A 311 -34.44 -11.67 -9.63
CA VAL A 311 -35.85 -11.43 -9.96
C VAL A 311 -36.67 -11.54 -8.69
N TYR A 312 -37.39 -10.46 -8.37
CA TYR A 312 -38.33 -10.38 -7.26
C TYR A 312 -39.77 -10.28 -7.82
N PRO A 313 -40.82 -10.32 -6.98
CA PRO A 313 -42.20 -10.24 -7.47
C PRO A 313 -42.55 -8.97 -8.25
N GLU A 314 -42.01 -7.81 -7.84
CA GLU A 314 -42.40 -6.50 -8.39
C GLU A 314 -41.31 -5.85 -9.25
N ASN A 315 -40.07 -6.34 -9.20
CA ASN A 315 -38.91 -5.75 -9.87
C ASN A 315 -37.80 -6.77 -10.13
N GLU A 316 -36.79 -6.33 -10.89
CA GLU A 316 -35.56 -7.07 -11.16
C GLU A 316 -34.37 -6.16 -10.83
N GLU A 317 -33.40 -6.68 -10.06
CA GLU A 317 -32.16 -5.97 -9.73
C GLU A 317 -31.01 -6.56 -10.56
N LEU A 318 -30.32 -5.69 -11.29
CA LEU A 318 -29.10 -6.03 -12.01
C LEU A 318 -27.89 -5.58 -11.20
N ILE A 319 -27.09 -6.53 -10.73
CA ILE A 319 -25.90 -6.24 -9.90
C ILE A 319 -24.62 -6.78 -10.51
N PRO A 320 -23.50 -6.06 -10.39
CA PRO A 320 -22.18 -6.62 -10.67
C PRO A 320 -21.94 -7.87 -9.82
N CYS A 321 -21.37 -8.90 -10.42
CA CYS A 321 -21.18 -10.17 -9.73
C CYS A 321 -20.28 -10.05 -8.49
N ASP A 322 -19.33 -9.12 -8.48
CA ASP A 322 -18.53 -8.79 -7.29
C ASP A 322 -19.39 -8.30 -6.12
N HIS A 323 -20.41 -7.48 -6.39
CA HIS A 323 -21.36 -7.04 -5.35
C HIS A 323 -22.20 -8.22 -4.86
N PHE A 324 -22.66 -9.07 -5.78
CA PHE A 324 -23.45 -10.25 -5.46
C PHE A 324 -22.69 -11.22 -4.55
N ARG A 325 -21.46 -11.61 -4.92
CA ARG A 325 -20.66 -12.54 -4.11
C ARG A 325 -20.31 -11.95 -2.76
N ASN A 326 -20.04 -10.65 -2.66
CA ASN A 326 -19.73 -9.98 -1.39
C ASN A 326 -20.94 -9.91 -0.45
N ARG A 327 -22.15 -9.70 -1.00
CA ARG A 327 -23.42 -9.71 -0.26
C ARG A 327 -23.70 -11.10 0.30
N LEU A 328 -23.52 -12.14 -0.52
CA LEU A 328 -23.77 -13.53 -0.12
C LEU A 328 -22.57 -14.24 0.53
N LYS A 329 -21.41 -13.56 0.63
CA LYS A 329 -20.14 -14.12 1.13
C LYS A 329 -19.67 -15.36 0.36
N LEU A 330 -19.84 -15.39 -0.97
CA LEU A 330 -19.35 -16.48 -1.84
C LEU A 330 -17.85 -16.33 -2.09
N TYR A 331 -17.15 -17.45 -2.37
CA TYR A 331 -15.71 -17.46 -2.61
C TYR A 331 -15.33 -16.71 -3.90
N SER A 332 -16.03 -16.96 -4.99
CA SER A 332 -15.89 -16.26 -6.26
C SER A 332 -17.26 -16.00 -6.88
N CYS A 333 -17.27 -15.41 -8.07
CA CYS A 333 -18.48 -15.33 -8.88
C CYS A 333 -18.98 -16.74 -9.21
N PRO A 334 -20.22 -17.11 -8.84
CA PRO A 334 -20.72 -18.45 -9.14
C PRO A 334 -20.77 -18.68 -10.65
N GLU A 335 -20.43 -19.89 -11.06
CA GLU A 335 -20.59 -20.37 -12.43
C GLU A 335 -21.96 -21.03 -12.61
N SER A 336 -22.50 -21.62 -11.55
CA SER A 336 -23.83 -22.22 -11.52
C SER A 336 -24.65 -21.70 -10.34
N ILE A 337 -25.91 -21.39 -10.61
CA ILE A 337 -26.92 -20.97 -9.64
C ILE A 337 -28.15 -21.84 -9.91
N ARG A 338 -28.65 -22.54 -8.90
CA ARG A 338 -29.81 -23.43 -9.03
C ARG A 338 -30.72 -23.28 -7.82
N HIS A 339 -32.01 -23.22 -8.07
CA HIS A 339 -33.03 -23.37 -7.05
C HIS A 339 -33.35 -24.86 -6.89
N GLU A 340 -33.35 -25.36 -5.65
CA GLU A 340 -33.85 -26.68 -5.29
C GLU A 340 -35.15 -26.51 -4.46
N PRO A 341 -36.33 -26.63 -5.10
CA PRO A 341 -37.61 -26.44 -4.41
C PRO A 341 -37.84 -27.44 -3.28
N ASP A 342 -37.37 -28.68 -3.44
CA ASP A 342 -37.56 -29.76 -2.46
C ASP A 342 -36.82 -29.49 -1.14
N SER A 343 -35.73 -28.73 -1.20
CA SER A 343 -34.91 -28.37 -0.04
C SER A 343 -35.09 -26.92 0.41
N ASP A 344 -36.02 -26.18 -0.22
CA ASP A 344 -36.26 -24.74 -0.04
C ASP A 344 -34.94 -23.93 -0.03
N SER A 345 -34.07 -24.21 -1.01
CA SER A 345 -32.71 -23.68 -1.00
C SER A 345 -32.18 -23.31 -2.38
N TRP A 346 -31.20 -22.40 -2.37
CA TRP A 346 -30.42 -22.01 -3.52
C TRP A 346 -29.00 -22.55 -3.40
N ILE A 347 -28.53 -23.17 -4.48
CA ILE A 347 -27.18 -23.71 -4.58
C ILE A 347 -26.38 -22.86 -5.54
N PHE A 348 -25.23 -22.42 -5.03
CA PHE A 348 -24.21 -21.68 -5.76
C PHE A 348 -22.99 -22.57 -5.89
N ALA A 349 -22.42 -22.66 -7.08
CA ALA A 349 -21.17 -23.37 -7.31
C ALA A 349 -20.26 -22.58 -8.25
N GLY A 350 -18.95 -22.73 -8.08
CA GLY A 350 -17.95 -22.08 -8.90
C GLY A 350 -16.55 -22.61 -8.60
N VAL A 351 -15.55 -21.94 -9.17
CA VAL A 351 -14.14 -22.31 -9.05
C VAL A 351 -13.32 -21.15 -8.49
N GLY A 352 -12.35 -21.48 -7.64
CA GLY A 352 -11.38 -20.55 -7.08
C GLY A 352 -12.00 -19.51 -6.15
N GLU A 353 -11.19 -18.52 -5.77
CA GLU A 353 -11.56 -17.48 -4.82
C GLU A 353 -11.11 -16.10 -5.32
N GLY A 354 -11.97 -15.08 -5.21
CA GLY A 354 -11.66 -13.73 -5.69
C GLY A 354 -12.48 -13.27 -6.90
N HIS A 355 -12.13 -12.09 -7.42
CA HIS A 355 -12.81 -11.44 -8.56
C HIS A 355 -12.32 -11.96 -9.93
N GLY A 356 -11.23 -12.75 -9.97
CA GLY A 356 -10.75 -13.38 -11.20
C GLY A 356 -9.96 -12.47 -12.16
N GLU A 357 -9.66 -11.24 -11.74
CA GLU A 357 -8.91 -10.26 -12.54
C GLU A 357 -7.47 -10.10 -12.06
N GLY A 358 -6.59 -9.71 -12.98
CA GLY A 358 -5.19 -9.40 -12.69
C GLY A 358 -4.40 -10.58 -12.12
N LEU A 359 -3.61 -10.32 -11.07
CA LEU A 359 -2.71 -11.31 -10.49
C LEU A 359 -3.46 -12.26 -9.55
N ALA A 360 -3.53 -13.54 -9.94
CA ALA A 360 -4.00 -14.61 -9.07
C ALA A 360 -2.84 -15.24 -8.29
N THR A 361 -2.86 -15.19 -6.95
CA THR A 361 -1.75 -15.67 -6.10
C THR A 361 -1.43 -17.15 -6.30
N GLU A 362 -2.44 -18.01 -6.47
CA GLU A 362 -2.23 -19.44 -6.68
C GLU A 362 -1.65 -19.74 -8.07
N ARG A 363 -2.04 -18.97 -9.09
CA ARG A 363 -1.42 -19.05 -10.41
C ARG A 363 0.02 -18.56 -10.39
N ALA A 364 0.29 -17.45 -9.70
CA ALA A 364 1.63 -16.93 -9.50
C ALA A 364 2.52 -17.95 -8.78
N ARG A 365 2.00 -18.61 -7.74
CA ARG A 365 2.68 -19.71 -7.02
C ARG A 365 3.05 -20.83 -7.99
N ALA A 366 2.11 -21.33 -8.77
CA ALA A 366 2.35 -22.40 -9.74
C ALA A 366 3.41 -22.00 -10.79
N MET A 367 3.34 -20.77 -11.32
CA MET A 367 4.33 -20.26 -12.27
C MET A 367 5.72 -20.12 -11.65
N SER A 368 5.81 -19.63 -10.42
CA SER A 368 7.08 -19.53 -9.70
C SER A 368 7.69 -20.90 -9.42
N SER A 369 6.87 -21.89 -9.05
CA SER A 369 7.33 -23.28 -8.89
C SER A 369 7.81 -23.89 -10.20
N ALA A 370 7.26 -23.45 -11.33
CA ALA A 370 7.73 -23.81 -12.67
C ALA A 370 8.96 -22.99 -13.14
N GLY A 371 9.60 -22.23 -12.25
CA GLY A 371 10.82 -21.47 -12.55
C GLY A 371 10.60 -20.15 -13.32
N ARG A 372 9.35 -19.67 -13.42
CA ARG A 372 9.08 -18.35 -14.02
C ARG A 372 9.50 -17.23 -13.08
N ASN A 373 10.09 -16.17 -13.63
CA ASN A 373 10.45 -14.96 -12.89
C ASN A 373 9.25 -14.04 -12.65
N ALA A 374 9.41 -13.07 -11.74
CA ALA A 374 8.35 -12.14 -11.35
C ALA A 374 7.76 -11.37 -12.53
N LEU A 375 8.60 -10.92 -13.47
CA LEU A 375 8.13 -10.22 -14.67
C LEU A 375 7.24 -11.11 -15.53
N SER A 376 7.60 -12.39 -15.74
CA SER A 376 6.79 -13.33 -16.50
C SER A 376 5.42 -13.57 -15.85
N ILE A 377 5.38 -13.60 -14.51
CA ILE A 377 4.15 -13.71 -13.73
C ILE A 377 3.26 -12.48 -13.92
N LEU A 378 3.83 -11.27 -13.85
CA LEU A 378 3.10 -10.02 -14.09
C LEU A 378 2.57 -9.94 -15.53
N VAL A 379 3.41 -10.29 -16.52
CA VAL A 379 3.00 -10.33 -17.93
C VAL A 379 1.84 -11.28 -18.13
N ASP A 380 1.85 -12.48 -17.52
CA ASP A 380 0.76 -13.46 -17.61
C ASP A 380 -0.53 -12.97 -16.92
N ALA A 381 -0.41 -12.40 -15.72
CA ALA A 381 -1.53 -11.86 -14.95
C ALA A 381 -2.28 -10.75 -15.69
N TYR A 382 -1.54 -9.88 -16.37
CA TYR A 382 -2.08 -8.72 -17.07
C TYR A 382 -1.99 -8.85 -18.60
N ARG A 383 -2.11 -10.05 -19.19
CA ARG A 383 -2.23 -10.18 -20.66
C ARG A 383 -3.50 -9.50 -21.19
N GLU A 384 -3.43 -8.96 -22.40
CA GLU A 384 -4.53 -8.23 -23.05
C GLU A 384 -5.81 -9.07 -23.12
N GLU A 385 -5.72 -10.35 -23.48
CA GLU A 385 -6.89 -11.22 -23.66
C GLU A 385 -7.80 -11.34 -22.42
N LYS A 386 -7.30 -11.02 -21.23
CA LYS A 386 -8.07 -11.02 -19.97
C LYS A 386 -8.73 -9.67 -19.64
N TRP A 387 -8.36 -8.61 -20.34
CA TRP A 387 -8.77 -7.22 -20.06
C TRP A 387 -9.44 -6.52 -21.25
N THR A 388 -9.29 -7.04 -22.47
CA THR A 388 -9.91 -6.52 -23.71
C THR A 388 -10.90 -7.51 -24.34
N LYS A 389 -11.74 -8.18 -23.55
CA LYS A 389 -12.85 -8.99 -24.09
C LYS A 389 -14.15 -8.81 -23.33
#